data_AF-A0A3N3E0B6-F1
#
_entry.id   AF-A0A3N3E0B6-F1
#
_cell.length_a   1.000
_cell.length_b   1.000
_cell.length_c   1.000
_cell.angle_alpha   90.00
_cell.angle_beta   90.00
_cell.angle_gamma   90.00
#
_symmetry.space_group_name_H-M   'P 1'
#
loop_
_entity.id
_entity.type
_entity.pdbx_description
1 polymer ?
#
loop_
_entity_poly.entity_id
_entity_poly.type
_entity_poly.pdbx_seq_one_letter_code
_entity_poly.pdbx_strand_id
1 'polypeptide(L)' 'MSEPKQVLCQDCLKLKPFTAVRHNSEEQCECGGDFCGCSGCQHTIKGLLAGKTSAKELGTVKDIHGWTPEGVE' A
#
# COMPACT_ATOMS: atom_id res chain seq x y z
N MET A 1 1.24 -4.22 21.67
CA MET A 1 2.27 -3.52 20.86
C MET A 1 1.56 -3.01 19.63
N SER A 2 1.53 -1.70 19.40
CA SER A 2 0.90 -1.15 18.19
C SER A 2 1.77 -1.49 16.99
N GLU A 3 1.23 -2.22 16.01
CA GLU A 3 1.93 -2.50 14.75
C GLU A 3 2.39 -1.17 14.11
N PRO A 4 3.62 -1.10 13.58
CA PRO A 4 4.12 0.11 12.93
C PRO A 4 3.24 0.42 11.72
N LYS A 5 2.70 1.65 11.65
CA LYS A 5 1.96 2.10 10.45
C LYS A 5 2.89 2.06 9.24
N GLN A 6 2.33 1.64 8.12
CA GLN A 6 3.01 1.66 6.81
C GLN A 6 2.28 2.60 5.86
N VAL A 7 2.91 2.96 4.76
CA VAL A 7 2.25 3.60 3.61
C VAL A 7 2.31 2.67 2.42
N LEU A 8 1.29 2.76 1.58
CA LEU A 8 1.11 1.97 0.37
C LEU A 8 1.19 2.89 -0.84
N CYS A 9 2.03 2.55 -1.82
CA CYS A 9 2.03 3.25 -3.10
C CYS A 9 0.69 3.00 -3.83
N GLN A 10 0.03 4.05 -4.30
CA GLN A 10 -1.29 3.92 -4.95
C GLN A 10 -1.22 3.34 -6.37
N ASP A 11 -0.04 3.32 -6.98
CA ASP A 11 0.17 2.77 -8.33
C ASP A 11 0.71 1.33 -8.29
N CYS A 12 1.87 1.13 -7.65
CA CYS A 12 2.54 -0.17 -7.62
C CYS A 12 2.36 -0.94 -6.31
N LEU A 13 1.62 -0.41 -5.33
CA LEU A 13 1.30 -1.09 -4.07
C LEU A 13 2.55 -1.49 -3.24
N LYS A 14 3.70 -0.86 -3.50
CA LYS A 14 4.91 -1.00 -2.69
C LYS A 14 4.66 -0.50 -1.27
N LEU A 15 5.14 -1.24 -0.28
CA LEU A 15 5.08 -0.86 1.13
C LEU A 15 6.32 -0.08 1.55
N LYS A 16 6.13 0.98 2.33
CA LYS A 16 7.21 1.67 3.03
C LYS A 16 6.79 2.02 4.47
N PRO A 17 7.75 2.26 5.37
CA PRO A 17 7.45 2.80 6.70
C PRO A 17 6.65 4.09 6.62
N PHE A 18 5.65 4.26 7.48
CA PHE A 18 4.87 5.50 7.54
C PHE A 18 5.73 6.67 8.00
N THR A 19 5.71 7.75 7.23
CA THR A 19 6.22 9.07 7.59
C THR A 19 5.22 10.12 7.13
N ALA A 20 5.19 11.29 7.79
CA ALA A 20 4.34 12.40 7.36
C ALA A 20 4.67 12.82 5.93
N VAL A 21 5.97 12.91 5.59
CA VAL A 21 6.48 13.24 4.26
C VAL A 21 5.89 12.32 3.18
N ARG A 22 5.93 10.99 3.38
CA ARG A 22 5.33 10.05 2.43
C ARG A 22 3.82 10.19 2.34
N HIS A 23 3.15 10.34 3.49
CA HIS A 23 1.70 10.47 3.53
C HIS A 23 1.18 11.76 2.87
N ASN A 24 1.95 12.84 2.96
CA ASN A 24 1.66 14.13 2.35
C ASN A 24 2.09 14.20 0.87
N SER A 25 2.47 13.08 0.25
CA SER A 25 2.96 13.05 -1.14
C SER A 25 4.23 13.89 -1.38
N GLU A 26 5.00 14.19 -0.33
CA GLU A 26 6.26 14.93 -0.45
C GLU A 26 7.42 14.01 -0.87
N GLU A 27 7.31 12.70 -0.61
CA GLU A 27 8.20 11.66 -1.12
C GLU A 27 7.39 10.69 -1.99
N GLN A 28 7.80 10.54 -3.26
CA GLN A 28 7.16 9.64 -4.21
C GLN A 28 7.83 8.26 -4.21
N CYS A 29 7.08 7.26 -4.63
CA CYS A 29 7.59 5.93 -4.90
C CYS A 29 8.55 5.95 -6.08
N GLU A 30 9.45 4.96 -6.13
CA GLU A 30 10.40 4.77 -7.23
C GLU A 30 9.69 4.52 -8.58
N CYS A 31 8.43 4.08 -8.58
CA CYS A 31 7.61 3.97 -9.78
C CYS A 31 7.00 5.31 -10.25
N GLY A 32 7.16 6.38 -9.47
CA GLY A 32 6.55 7.70 -9.69
C GLY A 32 5.18 7.91 -9.00
N GLY A 33 4.62 6.87 -8.37
CA GLY A 33 3.33 6.96 -7.67
C GLY A 33 3.41 7.52 -6.25
N ASP A 34 2.27 7.98 -5.74
CA ASP A 34 2.16 8.57 -4.40
C ASP A 34 2.00 7.51 -3.29
N PHE A 35 2.57 7.80 -2.12
CA PHE A 35 2.38 6.98 -0.92
C PHE A 35 1.17 7.45 -0.11
N CYS A 36 0.34 6.50 0.33
CA CYS A 36 -0.80 6.81 1.19
C CYS A 36 -0.87 5.88 2.41
N GLY A 37 -1.12 6.48 3.57
CA GLY A 37 -1.24 5.79 4.86
C GLY A 37 -2.63 5.90 5.50
N CYS A 38 -3.65 6.30 4.73
CA CYS A 38 -5.01 6.50 5.24
C CYS A 38 -5.63 5.17 5.72
N SER A 39 -6.75 5.23 6.46
CA SER A 39 -7.43 4.04 6.99
C SER A 39 -7.78 3.01 5.92
N GLY A 40 -8.14 3.45 4.71
CA GLY A 40 -8.39 2.55 3.57
C GLY A 40 -7.12 1.83 3.13
N CYS A 41 -6.01 2.58 2.96
CA CYS A 41 -4.72 1.98 2.63
C CYS A 41 -4.23 1.03 3.71
N GLN A 42 -4.42 1.35 5.01
CA GLN A 42 -4.11 0.41 6.10
C GLN A 42 -4.91 -0.89 6.00
N HIS A 43 -6.18 -0.82 5.59
CA HIS A 43 -7.00 -2.02 5.37
C HIS A 43 -6.44 -2.85 4.22
N THR A 44 -6.11 -2.21 3.10
CA THR A 44 -5.49 -2.87 1.93
C THR A 44 -4.17 -3.53 2.28
N ILE A 45 -3.28 -2.85 3.02
CA ILE A 45 -1.99 -3.40 3.50
C ILE A 45 -2.22 -4.66 4.32
N LYS A 46 -3.14 -4.63 5.29
CA LYS A 46 -3.47 -5.79 6.13
C LYS A 46 -4.01 -6.96 5.30
N GLY A 47 -4.85 -6.67 4.30
CA GLY A 47 -5.36 -7.69 3.39
C GLY A 47 -4.25 -8.33 2.55
N LEU A 48 -3.37 -7.51 1.96
CA LEU A 48 -2.24 -7.97 1.16
C LEU A 48 -1.26 -8.81 1.99
N LEU A 49 -0.93 -8.38 3.22
CA LEU A 49 -0.11 -9.15 4.16
C LEU A 49 -0.77 -10.47 4.58
N ALA A 50 -2.10 -10.54 4.56
CA ALA A 50 -2.86 -11.77 4.78
C ALA A 50 -3.00 -12.65 3.51
N GLY A 51 -2.36 -12.27 2.40
CA GLY A 51 -2.40 -13.00 1.12
C GLY A 51 -3.66 -12.74 0.30
N LYS A 52 -4.47 -11.74 0.67
CA LYS A 52 -5.65 -11.34 -0.10
C LYS A 52 -5.22 -10.45 -1.24
N THR A 53 -5.62 -10.80 -2.44
CA THR A 53 -5.28 -10.09 -3.68
C THR A 53 -6.51 -9.63 -4.44
N SER A 54 -7.71 -10.07 -4.05
CA SER A 54 -8.93 -9.76 -4.78
C SER A 54 -9.42 -8.34 -4.52
N ALA A 55 -9.82 -7.65 -5.58
CA ALA A 55 -10.33 -6.28 -5.55
C ALA A 55 -11.52 -6.13 -4.59
N LYS A 56 -12.40 -7.14 -4.58
CA LYS A 56 -13.57 -7.21 -3.71
C LYS A 56 -13.23 -7.24 -2.22
N GLU A 57 -12.11 -7.85 -1.86
CA GLU A 57 -11.66 -7.92 -0.46
C GLU A 57 -10.86 -6.70 -0.03
N LEU A 58 -10.06 -6.15 -0.95
CA LEU A 58 -9.16 -5.03 -0.67
C LEU A 58 -9.79 -3.65 -0.89
N GLY A 59 -10.93 -3.60 -1.58
CA GLY A 59 -11.57 -2.35 -2.02
C GLY A 59 -10.79 -1.64 -3.13
N THR A 60 -9.91 -2.35 -3.85
CA THR A 60 -9.11 -1.80 -4.95
C THR A 60 -9.89 -1.83 -6.26
N VAL A 61 -9.45 -1.06 -7.26
CA VAL A 61 -10.13 -0.96 -8.56
C VAL A 61 -10.03 -2.27 -9.36
N LYS A 62 -8.96 -3.05 -9.14
CA LYS A 62 -8.66 -4.30 -9.83
C LYS A 62 -8.04 -5.32 -8.88
N ASP A 63 -8.13 -6.58 -9.28
CA ASP A 63 -7.43 -7.67 -8.61
C ASP A 63 -5.91 -7.50 -8.76
N ILE A 64 -5.19 -7.88 -7.73
CA ILE A 64 -3.76 -7.62 -7.56
C ILE A 64 -3.00 -8.94 -7.74
N HIS A 65 -2.46 -9.18 -8.91
CA HIS A 65 -1.72 -10.41 -9.19
C HIS A 65 -0.22 -10.17 -8.97
N GLY A 66 0.48 -11.14 -8.37
CA GLY A 66 1.94 -11.08 -8.22
C GLY A 66 2.44 -10.03 -7.23
N TRP A 67 1.63 -9.61 -6.27
CA TRP A 67 2.07 -8.60 -5.29
C TRP A 67 3.09 -9.14 -4.30
N THR A 68 4.10 -8.32 -4.05
CA THR A 68 5.06 -8.47 -2.97
C THR A 68 5.13 -7.16 -2.15
N PRO A 69 5.75 -7.14 -0.96
CA PRO A 69 5.99 -5.90 -0.22
C PRO A 69 6.79 -4.85 -1.01
N GLU A 70 7.53 -5.27 -2.04
CA GLU A 70 8.26 -4.39 -2.96
C GLU A 70 7.39 -3.87 -4.11
N GLY A 71 6.13 -4.28 -4.19
CA GLY A 71 5.15 -3.84 -5.19
C GLY A 71 4.65 -5.00 -6.07
N VAL A 72 3.76 -4.65 -6.99
CA VAL A 72 3.38 -5.49 -8.14
C VAL A 72 4.38 -5.32 -9.28
N GLU A 73 4.80 -6.43 -9.87
CA GLU A 73 5.60 -6.49 -11.10
C GLU A 73 4.78 -6.23 -12.36
#